data_AF-A0A1M3N6A9-F1
#
_entry.id   AF-A0A1M3N6A9-F1
#
_cell.length_a   1.000
_cell.length_b   1.000
_cell.length_c   1.000
_cell.angle_alpha   90.00
_cell.angle_beta   90.00
_cell.angle_gamma   90.00
#
_symmetry.space_group_name_H-M   'P 1'
#
loop_
_entity.id
_entity.type
_entity.pdbx_description
1 polymer ?
#
loop_
_entity_poly.entity_id
_entity_poly.type
_entity_poly.pdbx_seq_one_letter_code
_entity_poly.pdbx_strand_id
1 'polypeptide(L)'
;MSPASRLSHHLCSWLVGSAAAGLVIITAPLVHAQPPLPPAVGGPGQPPPQQQPTSVRGVVGQYLVTPNGNVDGLLLSDNTIVRFPPHLGAQLAKIVKPRDRVTVTGYTWIPKSIQASTITNETTRRSITDTPPAPGTPPPIPPARVEQQQMSARGTIRALTHAPAGEVDGAVLTDGTIVHFPPHVGSQFANLLREGQQLAATGYGVANSYGRGMDANALGPALDRLQPVNPPVPAPGMPPPR
;
A
#
# COMPACT_ATOMS: atom_id res chain seq x y z
N MET A 1 25.40 62.03 -10.18
CA MET A 1 24.65 60.91 -9.56
C MET A 1 24.73 59.73 -10.50
N SER A 2 25.44 58.69 -10.06
CA SER A 2 25.86 57.45 -10.73
C SER A 2 26.21 57.53 -12.23
N PRO A 3 27.51 57.61 -12.58
CA PRO A 3 27.98 57.29 -13.91
C PRO A 3 28.47 55.83 -14.02
N ALA A 4 28.24 55.30 -15.22
CA ALA A 4 28.81 54.08 -15.78
C ALA A 4 30.32 54.21 -16.10
N SER A 5 30.85 53.19 -16.80
CA SER A 5 32.16 53.12 -17.50
C SER A 5 33.28 52.42 -16.69
N ARG A 6 34.14 51.53 -17.21
CA ARG A 6 34.74 51.27 -18.55
C ARG A 6 35.06 49.76 -18.65
N LEU A 7 34.91 49.02 -19.75
CA LEU A 7 35.55 49.03 -21.07
C LEU A 7 37.09 48.89 -21.08
N SER A 8 37.55 47.82 -21.76
CA SER A 8 38.73 47.73 -22.63
C SER A 8 40.11 47.45 -22.02
N HIS A 9 41.05 46.71 -22.64
CA HIS A 9 41.13 45.93 -23.90
C HIS A 9 42.51 45.20 -23.90
N HIS A 10 42.58 44.07 -24.61
CA HIS A 10 43.68 43.51 -25.42
C HIS A 10 45.16 43.51 -24.95
N LEU A 11 45.85 42.38 -25.18
CA LEU A 11 46.91 42.18 -26.20
C LEU A 11 47.41 40.72 -26.12
N CYS A 12 47.42 39.95 -27.23
CA CYS A 12 48.57 39.65 -28.12
C CYS A 12 49.72 38.90 -27.40
N SER A 13 50.35 37.84 -27.91
CA SER A 13 50.63 37.45 -29.30
C SER A 13 51.37 36.09 -29.33
N TRP A 14 51.12 35.25 -30.36
CA TRP A 14 52.07 34.61 -31.31
C TRP A 14 53.22 33.70 -30.77
N LEU A 15 53.74 32.63 -31.42
CA LEU A 15 53.48 31.85 -32.64
C LEU A 15 54.55 30.70 -32.72
N VAL A 16 54.37 29.73 -33.63
CA VAL A 16 55.34 28.80 -34.28
C VAL A 16 55.77 27.54 -33.48
N GLY A 17 55.86 26.31 -34.03
CA GLY A 17 55.61 25.76 -35.38
C GLY A 17 56.15 24.33 -35.54
N SER A 18 55.78 23.69 -36.66
CA SER A 18 56.42 22.55 -37.39
C SER A 18 56.45 21.16 -36.72
N ALA A 19 55.81 20.10 -37.24
CA ALA A 19 55.95 19.33 -38.50
C ALA A 19 56.75 18.03 -38.30
N ALA A 20 56.11 16.86 -38.45
CA ALA A 20 56.74 15.61 -38.91
C ALA A 20 55.67 14.57 -39.29
N ALA A 21 55.83 14.02 -40.50
CA ALA A 21 55.01 12.97 -41.06
C ALA A 21 55.29 11.61 -40.40
N GLY A 22 54.24 10.87 -40.09
CA GLY A 22 54.28 9.47 -39.67
C GLY A 22 53.12 8.72 -40.31
N LEU A 23 53.43 7.95 -41.36
CA LEU A 23 52.51 7.01 -41.98
C LEU A 23 52.29 5.84 -40.99
N VAL A 24 51.10 5.78 -40.37
CA VAL A 24 50.66 4.60 -39.62
C VAL A 24 49.54 3.96 -40.41
N ILE A 25 49.76 2.72 -40.85
CA ILE A 25 48.75 1.87 -41.46
C ILE A 25 47.74 1.55 -40.36
N ILE A 26 46.58 2.19 -40.42
CA ILE A 26 45.46 1.91 -39.51
C ILE A 26 44.80 0.63 -40.02
N THR A 27 45.17 -0.52 -39.46
CA THR A 27 44.34 -1.73 -39.57
C THR A 27 43.10 -1.49 -38.71
N ALA A 28 42.02 -1.01 -39.32
CA ALA A 28 40.73 -0.93 -38.68
C ALA A 28 40.29 -2.35 -38.26
N PRO A 29 40.01 -2.64 -36.99
CA PRO A 29 39.23 -3.82 -36.68
C PRO A 29 37.87 -3.62 -37.35
N LEU A 30 37.46 -4.58 -38.19
CA LEU A 30 36.06 -4.76 -38.54
C LEU A 30 35.29 -4.99 -37.24
N VAL A 31 34.84 -3.89 -36.63
CA VAL A 31 33.72 -3.90 -35.71
C VAL A 31 32.54 -4.32 -36.57
N HIS A 32 32.29 -5.62 -36.62
CA HIS A 32 31.03 -6.13 -37.09
C HIS A 32 29.99 -5.52 -36.16
N ALA A 33 29.28 -4.50 -36.64
CA ALA A 33 28.09 -4.00 -36.00
C ALA A 33 27.12 -5.19 -35.91
N GLN A 34 27.07 -5.82 -34.73
CA GLN A 34 26.06 -6.82 -34.45
C GLN A 34 24.70 -6.08 -34.52
N PRO A 35 23.75 -6.54 -35.36
CA PRO A 35 22.41 -5.98 -35.32
C PRO A 35 21.86 -6.09 -33.90
N PRO A 36 21.02 -5.15 -33.43
CA PRO A 36 20.38 -5.26 -32.13
C PRO A 36 19.66 -6.61 -32.08
N LEU A 37 20.03 -7.44 -31.09
CA LEU A 37 19.39 -8.73 -30.85
C LEU A 37 17.88 -8.50 -30.72
N PRO A 38 17.03 -9.24 -31.43
CA PRO A 38 15.59 -9.21 -31.19
C PRO A 38 15.33 -9.60 -29.72
N PRO A 39 14.26 -9.06 -29.09
CA PRO A 39 13.90 -9.44 -27.74
C PRO A 39 13.79 -10.96 -27.66
N ALA A 40 14.58 -11.57 -26.77
CA ALA A 40 14.58 -13.00 -26.57
C ALA A 40 13.16 -13.45 -26.20
N VAL A 41 12.50 -14.15 -27.12
CA VAL A 41 11.25 -14.86 -26.83
C VAL A 41 11.61 -15.95 -25.83
N GLY A 42 11.10 -15.80 -24.61
CA GLY A 42 11.42 -16.68 -23.48
C GLY A 42 11.18 -18.15 -23.82
N GLY A 43 12.21 -18.97 -23.61
CA GLY A 43 12.10 -20.41 -23.74
C GLY A 43 11.18 -21.00 -22.65
N PRO A 44 10.58 -22.18 -22.88
CA PRO A 44 9.78 -22.87 -21.88
C PRO A 44 10.68 -23.27 -20.71
N GLY A 45 10.53 -22.59 -19.57
CA GLY A 45 11.33 -22.84 -18.37
C GLY A 45 11.82 -21.60 -17.62
N GLN A 46 11.59 -20.38 -18.12
CA GLN A 46 11.80 -19.20 -17.27
C GLN A 46 10.76 -19.21 -16.14
N PRO A 47 11.20 -19.20 -14.85
CA PRO A 47 10.29 -18.95 -13.75
C PRO A 47 9.52 -17.66 -14.06
N PRO A 48 8.22 -17.57 -13.70
CA PRO A 48 7.49 -16.32 -13.81
C PRO A 48 8.36 -15.21 -13.21
N PRO A 49 8.46 -14.01 -13.83
CA PRO A 49 9.23 -12.92 -13.28
C PRO A 49 8.85 -12.74 -11.81
N GLN A 50 9.77 -13.12 -10.92
CA GLN A 50 9.56 -12.97 -9.49
C GLN A 50 9.44 -11.47 -9.28
N GLN A 51 8.26 -11.02 -8.86
CA GLN A 51 8.06 -9.62 -8.51
C GLN A 51 9.16 -9.27 -7.49
N GLN A 52 10.00 -8.29 -7.79
CA GLN A 52 11.09 -7.95 -6.89
C GLN A 52 10.47 -7.36 -5.62
N PRO A 53 10.78 -7.89 -4.42
CA PRO A 53 10.25 -7.31 -3.20
C PRO A 53 10.74 -5.87 -3.07
N THR A 54 9.79 -4.97 -2.83
CA THR A 54 10.03 -3.55 -2.60
C THR A 54 10.15 -3.29 -1.10
N SER A 55 10.99 -2.34 -0.71
CA SER A 55 11.11 -1.90 0.68
C SER A 55 10.61 -0.48 0.86
N VAL A 56 9.75 -0.27 1.85
CA VAL A 56 9.17 1.02 2.23
C VAL A 56 9.57 1.33 3.68
N ARG A 57 9.91 2.59 3.96
CA ARG A 57 10.19 3.06 5.32
C ARG A 57 9.16 4.10 5.73
N GLY A 58 8.68 4.01 6.96
CA GLY A 58 7.69 4.96 7.47
C GLY A 58 7.50 4.88 8.97
N VAL A 59 6.77 5.87 9.51
CA VAL A 59 6.32 5.88 10.90
C VAL A 59 4.92 5.28 10.96
N VAL A 60 4.71 4.33 11.85
CA VAL A 60 3.39 3.74 12.10
C VAL A 60 2.45 4.80 12.67
N GLY A 61 1.38 5.11 11.95
CA GLY A 61 0.34 6.02 12.43
C GLY A 61 -0.64 5.31 13.37
N GLN A 62 -1.15 4.15 12.95
CA GLN A 62 -2.11 3.33 13.72
C GLN A 62 -2.11 1.87 13.24
N TYR A 63 -2.71 0.98 14.03
CA TYR A 63 -3.05 -0.36 13.58
C TYR A 63 -4.30 -0.34 12.71
N LEU A 64 -4.41 -1.31 11.80
CA LEU A 64 -5.67 -1.65 11.14
C LEU A 64 -6.26 -2.85 11.89
N VAL A 65 -7.44 -2.61 12.46
CA VAL A 65 -8.15 -3.59 13.28
C VAL A 65 -9.31 -4.16 12.46
N THR A 66 -9.36 -5.47 12.39
CA THR A 66 -10.47 -6.22 11.80
C THR A 66 -11.72 -6.11 12.69
N PRO A 67 -12.92 -6.35 12.14
CA PRO A 67 -14.17 -6.39 12.91
C PRO A 67 -14.20 -7.46 14.01
N ASN A 68 -13.25 -8.41 13.96
CA ASN A 68 -13.04 -9.46 14.97
C ASN A 68 -12.05 -9.03 16.07
N GLY A 69 -11.53 -7.79 16.03
CA GLY A 69 -10.58 -7.26 17.01
C GLY A 69 -9.12 -7.65 16.79
N ASN A 70 -8.81 -8.39 15.71
CA ASN A 70 -7.43 -8.72 15.37
C ASN A 70 -6.77 -7.61 14.56
N VAL A 71 -5.45 -7.47 14.68
CA VAL A 71 -4.66 -6.55 13.85
C VAL A 71 -4.25 -7.28 12.57
N ASP A 72 -4.67 -6.79 11.39
CA ASP A 72 -4.30 -7.35 10.08
C ASP A 72 -3.41 -6.41 9.25
N GLY A 73 -3.22 -5.19 9.72
CA GLY A 73 -2.39 -4.21 9.02
C GLY A 73 -1.86 -3.08 9.90
N LEU A 74 -1.03 -2.26 9.29
CA LEU A 74 -0.58 -0.96 9.81
C LEU A 74 -0.92 0.12 8.80
N LEU A 75 -1.36 1.27 9.30
CA LEU A 75 -1.41 2.49 8.51
C LEU A 75 -0.20 3.35 8.88
N LEU A 76 0.66 3.62 7.91
CA LEU A 76 1.79 4.53 8.06
C LEU A 76 1.32 6.00 8.05
N SER A 77 2.18 6.91 8.49
CA SER A 77 1.85 8.32 8.66
C SER A 77 1.61 9.06 7.33
N ASP A 78 2.13 8.53 6.23
CA ASP A 78 1.91 8.96 4.85
C ASP A 78 0.65 8.35 4.20
N ASN A 79 -0.16 7.64 5.01
CA ASN A 79 -1.33 6.87 4.61
C ASN A 79 -1.02 5.64 3.76
N THR A 80 0.24 5.15 3.78
CA THR A 80 0.56 3.85 3.19
C THR A 80 0.01 2.72 4.07
N ILE A 81 -0.74 1.82 3.45
CA ILE A 81 -1.29 0.63 4.08
C ILE A 81 -0.30 -0.52 3.96
N VAL A 82 0.01 -1.14 5.09
CA VAL A 82 0.85 -2.32 5.19
C VAL A 82 -0.05 -3.46 5.64
N ARG A 83 -0.33 -4.44 4.76
CA ARG A 83 -1.07 -5.64 5.12
C ARG A 83 -0.10 -6.79 5.40
N PHE A 84 -0.47 -7.67 6.31
CA PHE A 84 0.25 -8.91 6.57
C PHE A 84 -0.74 -10.01 6.93
N PRO A 85 -0.33 -11.29 6.83
CA PRO A 85 -1.18 -12.39 7.21
C PRO A 85 -1.65 -12.28 8.68
N PRO A 86 -2.90 -12.71 8.98
CA PRO A 86 -3.50 -12.51 10.30
C PRO A 86 -2.74 -13.20 11.45
N HIS A 87 -1.97 -14.27 11.14
CA HIS A 87 -1.17 -14.98 12.13
C HIS A 87 0.01 -14.13 12.66
N LEU A 88 0.46 -13.10 11.92
CA LEU A 88 1.52 -12.20 12.37
C LEU A 88 1.01 -11.09 13.28
N GLY A 89 -0.27 -10.74 13.24
CA GLY A 89 -0.81 -9.56 13.94
C GLY A 89 -0.52 -9.51 15.44
N ALA A 90 -0.76 -10.61 16.14
CA ALA A 90 -0.54 -10.69 17.60
C ALA A 90 0.94 -10.61 17.99
N GLN A 91 1.85 -11.10 17.14
CA GLN A 91 3.29 -11.01 17.38
C GLN A 91 3.83 -9.63 17.00
N LEU A 92 3.35 -9.07 15.88
CA LEU A 92 3.71 -7.74 15.42
C LEU A 92 3.33 -6.67 16.44
N ALA A 93 2.12 -6.73 17.02
CA ALA A 93 1.66 -5.76 18.01
C ALA A 93 2.52 -5.73 19.30
N LYS A 94 3.29 -6.78 19.58
CA LYS A 94 4.24 -6.82 20.71
C LYS A 94 5.57 -6.14 20.39
N ILE A 95 5.90 -5.98 19.11
CA ILE A 95 7.20 -5.51 18.62
C ILE A 95 7.12 -4.11 18.02
N VAL A 96 6.01 -3.79 17.37
CA VAL A 96 5.75 -2.54 16.66
C VAL A 96 4.56 -1.86 17.32
N LYS A 97 4.73 -0.60 17.71
CA LYS A 97 3.69 0.25 18.26
C LYS A 97 3.41 1.45 17.35
N PRO A 98 2.22 2.08 17.45
CA PRO A 98 2.00 3.37 16.82
C PRO A 98 3.07 4.36 17.28
N ARG A 99 3.55 5.19 16.35
CA ARG A 99 4.70 6.12 16.45
C ARG A 99 6.09 5.48 16.31
N ASP A 100 6.21 4.16 16.19
CA ASP A 100 7.49 3.53 15.86
C ASP A 100 7.86 3.73 14.38
N ARG A 101 9.16 3.76 14.10
CA ARG A 101 9.69 3.69 12.73
C ARG A 101 9.89 2.25 12.32
N VAL A 102 9.38 1.92 11.14
CA VAL A 102 9.48 0.56 10.57
C VAL A 102 10.03 0.60 9.16
N THR A 103 10.86 -0.40 8.84
CA THR A 103 11.17 -0.79 7.46
C THR A 103 10.33 -2.01 7.12
N VAL A 104 9.55 -1.92 6.05
CA VAL A 104 8.68 -2.98 5.56
C VAL A 104 9.21 -3.45 4.22
N THR A 105 9.45 -4.75 4.08
CA THR A 105 9.84 -5.40 2.83
C THR A 105 8.73 -6.34 2.39
N GLY A 106 8.35 -6.27 1.12
CA GLY A 106 7.25 -7.08 0.61
C GLY A 106 6.86 -6.71 -0.82
N TYR A 107 5.60 -6.97 -1.17
CA TYR A 107 5.12 -6.85 -2.54
C TYR A 107 4.09 -5.72 -2.64
N THR A 108 4.31 -4.81 -3.58
CA THR A 108 3.35 -3.76 -3.93
C THR A 108 2.49 -4.24 -5.10
N TRP A 109 1.21 -3.89 -5.06
CA TRP A 109 0.15 -4.41 -5.91
C TRP A 109 -0.79 -3.29 -6.32
N ILE A 110 -0.99 -2.31 -5.44
CA ILE A 110 -1.59 -1.00 -5.74
C ILE A 110 -0.77 0.12 -5.08
N PRO A 111 -0.87 1.37 -5.58
CA PRO A 111 -0.21 2.51 -4.93
C PRO A 111 -0.60 2.62 -3.46
N LYS A 112 0.37 2.97 -2.61
CA LYS A 112 0.18 3.11 -1.15
C LYS A 112 -0.35 1.84 -0.45
N SER A 113 -0.19 0.65 -1.03
CA SER A 113 -0.45 -0.62 -0.35
C SER A 113 0.67 -1.63 -0.58
N ILE A 114 1.18 -2.21 0.50
CA ILE A 114 2.22 -3.23 0.47
C ILE A 114 1.81 -4.45 1.29
N GLN A 115 1.92 -5.63 0.68
CA GLN A 115 1.85 -6.91 1.40
C GLN A 115 3.21 -7.17 2.01
N ALA A 116 3.33 -7.05 3.32
CA ALA A 116 4.59 -7.23 4.03
C ALA A 116 4.95 -8.71 4.13
N SER A 117 6.17 -9.04 3.70
CA SER A 117 6.83 -10.31 3.97
C SER A 117 7.79 -10.19 5.15
N THR A 118 8.32 -9.00 5.42
CA THR A 118 9.14 -8.74 6.60
C THR A 118 8.90 -7.32 7.11
N ILE A 119 8.71 -7.18 8.42
CA ILE A 119 8.57 -5.88 9.08
C ILE A 119 9.63 -5.79 10.15
N THR A 120 10.44 -4.73 10.09
CA THR A 120 11.52 -4.47 11.04
C THR A 120 11.27 -3.16 11.75
N ASN A 121 11.21 -3.19 13.08
CA ASN A 121 11.20 -2.00 13.90
C ASN A 121 12.62 -1.43 13.98
N GLU A 122 12.82 -0.20 13.50
CA GLU A 122 14.16 0.40 13.44
C GLU A 122 14.68 0.78 14.82
N THR A 123 13.78 1.13 15.75
CA THR A 123 14.13 1.54 17.11
C THR A 123 14.54 0.34 17.97
N THR A 124 13.76 -0.74 17.93
CA THR A 124 14.04 -1.95 18.73
C THR A 124 14.92 -2.95 18.01
N ARG A 125 15.18 -2.75 16.71
CA ARG A 125 15.95 -3.64 15.83
C ARG A 125 15.39 -5.07 15.74
N ARG A 126 14.12 -5.25 16.11
CA ARG A 126 13.40 -6.53 16.04
C ARG A 126 12.68 -6.61 14.69
N SER A 127 12.76 -7.78 14.06
CA SER A 127 12.08 -8.08 12.81
C SER A 127 11.09 -9.24 12.99
N ILE A 128 10.03 -9.21 12.19
CA ILE A 128 9.12 -10.34 12.00
C ILE A 128 9.05 -10.64 10.50
N THR A 129 9.16 -11.92 10.15
CA THR A 129 9.09 -12.41 8.78
C THR A 129 7.90 -13.32 8.65
N ASP A 130 7.15 -13.16 7.57
CA ASP A 130 6.11 -14.09 7.16
C ASP A 130 6.75 -15.41 6.74
N THR A 131 6.68 -16.38 7.63
CA THR A 131 7.06 -17.75 7.34
C THR A 131 5.77 -18.56 7.30
N PRO A 132 5.36 -19.06 6.12
CA PRO A 132 4.17 -19.88 6.01
C PRO A 132 4.20 -21.03 7.03
N PRO A 133 3.06 -21.41 7.63
CA PRO A 133 2.99 -22.59 8.48
C PRO A 133 3.55 -23.81 7.75
N ALA A 134 4.32 -24.65 8.44
CA ALA A 134 4.92 -25.83 7.83
C ALA A 134 3.82 -26.74 7.23
N PRO A 135 4.03 -27.31 6.03
CA PRO A 135 3.07 -28.25 5.44
C PRO A 135 2.74 -29.39 6.42
N GLY A 136 1.44 -29.69 6.58
CA GLY A 136 0.98 -30.72 7.51
C GLY A 136 0.74 -30.23 8.95
N THR A 137 1.01 -28.95 9.25
CA THR A 137 0.53 -28.36 10.52
C THR A 137 -1.00 -28.27 10.48
N PRO A 138 -1.71 -28.81 11.48
CA PRO A 138 -3.16 -28.65 11.57
C PRO A 138 -3.53 -27.16 11.50
N PRO A 139 -4.63 -26.78 10.81
CA PRO A 139 -5.08 -25.41 10.82
C PRO A 139 -5.27 -24.96 12.28
N PRO A 140 -4.82 -23.74 12.64
CA PRO A 140 -4.99 -23.24 13.99
C PRO A 140 -6.48 -23.25 14.35
N ILE A 141 -6.76 -23.60 15.61
CA ILE A 141 -8.13 -23.52 16.15
C ILE A 141 -8.63 -22.09 15.91
N PRO A 142 -9.83 -21.91 15.30
CA PRO A 142 -10.38 -20.58 15.09
C PRO A 142 -10.41 -19.83 16.43
N PRO A 143 -9.97 -18.55 16.46
CA PRO A 143 -10.03 -17.78 17.69
C PRO A 143 -11.47 -17.77 18.21
N ALA A 144 -11.62 -17.75 19.54
CA ALA A 144 -12.93 -17.64 20.17
C ALA A 144 -13.66 -16.44 19.57
N ARG A 145 -14.95 -16.64 19.22
CA ARG A 145 -15.77 -15.56 18.67
C ARG A 145 -15.79 -14.43 19.69
N VAL A 146 -15.23 -13.29 19.30
CA VAL A 146 -15.30 -12.07 20.10
C VAL A 146 -16.73 -11.56 20.03
N GLU A 147 -17.30 -11.13 21.16
CA GLU A 147 -18.61 -10.50 21.15
C GLU A 147 -18.52 -9.18 20.38
N GLN A 148 -19.16 -9.14 19.21
CA GLN A 148 -19.26 -7.94 18.42
C GLN A 148 -20.38 -7.06 18.96
N GLN A 149 -20.09 -5.77 19.12
CA GLN A 149 -21.04 -4.78 19.60
C GLN A 149 -21.60 -4.01 18.41
N GLN A 150 -22.88 -3.66 18.47
CA GLN A 150 -23.46 -2.74 17.52
C GLN A 150 -22.79 -1.37 17.69
N MET A 151 -22.35 -0.78 16.58
CA MET A 151 -21.69 0.51 16.59
C MET A 151 -22.01 1.34 15.35
N SER A 152 -21.89 2.64 15.54
CA SER A 152 -21.92 3.64 14.48
C SER A 152 -20.59 4.39 14.43
N ALA A 153 -20.20 4.76 13.22
CA ALA A 153 -19.03 5.57 12.96
C ALA A 153 -19.40 6.67 11.97
N ARG A 154 -18.82 7.86 12.17
CA ARG A 154 -18.93 8.98 11.24
C ARG A 154 -17.64 9.77 11.25
N GLY A 155 -17.21 10.23 10.08
CA GLY A 155 -16.01 11.05 9.98
C GLY A 155 -15.56 11.22 8.55
N THR A 156 -14.41 11.87 8.39
CA THR A 156 -13.78 12.03 7.09
C THR A 156 -12.94 10.79 6.77
N ILE A 157 -12.97 10.33 5.53
CA ILE A 157 -12.13 9.23 5.07
C ILE A 157 -10.68 9.74 5.01
N ARG A 158 -9.81 9.11 5.80
CA ARG A 158 -8.37 9.33 5.79
C ARG A 158 -7.69 8.51 4.71
N ALA A 159 -8.05 7.24 4.59
CA ALA A 159 -7.48 6.30 3.62
C ALA A 159 -8.50 5.23 3.25
N LEU A 160 -8.38 4.65 2.06
CA LEU A 160 -9.19 3.52 1.62
C LEU A 160 -8.38 2.24 1.67
N THR A 161 -8.98 1.17 2.20
CA THR A 161 -8.39 -0.16 2.13
C THR A 161 -8.88 -0.85 0.86
N HIS A 162 -8.06 -1.79 0.37
CA HIS A 162 -8.40 -2.54 -0.83
C HIS A 162 -8.23 -4.04 -0.60
N ALA A 163 -9.07 -4.80 -1.29
CA ALA A 163 -8.99 -6.24 -1.42
C ALA A 163 -7.80 -6.65 -2.31
N PRO A 164 -7.40 -7.94 -2.29
CA PRO A 164 -6.33 -8.46 -3.13
C PRO A 164 -6.42 -8.18 -4.63
N ALA A 165 -7.63 -8.08 -5.17
CA ALA A 165 -7.86 -7.76 -6.57
C ALA A 165 -7.91 -6.25 -6.86
N GLY A 166 -7.66 -5.41 -5.84
CA GLY A 166 -7.53 -3.96 -5.97
C GLY A 166 -8.83 -3.18 -5.78
N GLU A 167 -9.95 -3.85 -5.50
CA GLU A 167 -11.23 -3.20 -5.21
C GLU A 167 -11.25 -2.62 -3.80
N VAL A 168 -11.98 -1.54 -3.59
CA VAL A 168 -12.13 -0.93 -2.26
C VAL A 168 -12.96 -1.86 -1.36
N ASP A 169 -12.39 -2.29 -0.24
CA ASP A 169 -13.01 -3.19 0.75
C ASP A 169 -13.19 -2.54 2.13
N GLY A 170 -12.84 -1.27 2.26
CA GLY A 170 -12.95 -0.57 3.51
C GLY A 170 -12.45 0.86 3.47
N ALA A 171 -12.68 1.56 4.57
CA ALA A 171 -12.26 2.94 4.77
C ALA A 171 -11.75 3.14 6.20
N VAL A 172 -10.63 3.86 6.31
CA VAL A 172 -10.10 4.34 7.58
C VAL A 172 -10.55 5.78 7.77
N LEU A 173 -11.27 6.05 8.85
CA LEU A 173 -11.71 7.40 9.21
C LEU A 173 -10.60 8.19 9.92
N THR A 174 -10.72 9.52 9.94
CA THR A 174 -9.76 10.41 10.63
C THR A 174 -9.69 10.18 12.15
N ASP A 175 -10.76 9.68 12.76
CA ASP A 175 -10.80 9.26 14.17
C ASP A 175 -10.07 7.91 14.41
N GLY A 176 -9.57 7.28 13.35
CA GLY A 176 -8.86 6.00 13.40
C GLY A 176 -9.77 4.78 13.33
N THR A 177 -11.09 4.95 13.27
CA THR A 177 -12.04 3.85 13.09
C THR A 177 -11.91 3.25 11.68
N ILE A 178 -11.84 1.91 11.59
CA ILE A 178 -11.82 1.18 10.33
C ILE A 178 -13.20 0.59 10.06
N VAL A 179 -13.78 0.95 8.91
CA VAL A 179 -15.05 0.45 8.42
C VAL A 179 -14.76 -0.53 7.28
N HIS A 180 -15.07 -1.80 7.48
CA HIS A 180 -14.93 -2.88 6.50
C HIS A 180 -16.26 -3.11 5.78
N PHE A 181 -16.18 -3.41 4.49
CA PHE A 181 -17.34 -3.79 3.69
C PHE A 181 -16.90 -4.65 2.50
N PRO A 182 -17.77 -5.52 1.97
CA PRO A 182 -17.43 -6.31 0.80
C PRO A 182 -17.08 -5.46 -0.44
N PRO A 183 -16.23 -5.96 -1.37
CA PRO A 183 -15.86 -5.26 -2.59
C PRO A 183 -17.02 -4.77 -3.47
N HIS A 184 -18.14 -5.51 -3.52
CA HIS A 184 -19.32 -5.09 -4.27
C HIS A 184 -19.92 -3.80 -3.71
N VAL A 185 -19.88 -3.64 -2.39
CA VAL A 185 -20.32 -2.42 -1.70
C VAL A 185 -19.37 -1.26 -2.02
N GLY A 186 -18.06 -1.51 -1.99
CA GLY A 186 -17.07 -0.51 -2.39
C GLY A 186 -17.33 0.05 -3.79
N SER A 187 -17.71 -0.82 -4.71
CA SER A 187 -18.08 -0.46 -6.09
C SER A 187 -19.39 0.33 -6.15
N GLN A 188 -20.42 -0.06 -5.39
CA GLN A 188 -21.71 0.65 -5.32
C GLN A 188 -21.56 2.08 -4.78
N PHE A 189 -20.68 2.29 -3.81
CA PHE A 189 -20.45 3.59 -3.16
C PHE A 189 -19.18 4.30 -3.65
N ALA A 190 -18.64 3.97 -4.82
CA ALA A 190 -17.37 4.51 -5.34
C ALA A 190 -17.33 6.05 -5.44
N ASN A 191 -18.48 6.70 -5.60
CA ASN A 191 -18.56 8.17 -5.60
C ASN A 191 -18.36 8.78 -4.21
N LEU A 192 -18.78 8.07 -3.16
CA LEU A 192 -18.66 8.46 -1.77
C LEU A 192 -17.29 8.10 -1.18
N LEU A 193 -16.76 6.93 -1.57
CA LEU A 193 -15.52 6.37 -1.04
C LEU A 193 -14.31 7.03 -1.70
N ARG A 194 -13.97 8.23 -1.24
CA ARG A 194 -12.78 8.98 -1.64
C ARG A 194 -12.12 9.59 -0.41
N GLU A 195 -10.79 9.63 -0.41
CA GLU A 195 -10.04 10.33 0.63
C GLU A 195 -10.53 11.79 0.75
N GLY A 196 -10.76 12.26 1.98
CA GLY A 196 -11.31 13.59 2.27
C GLY A 196 -12.83 13.71 2.25
N GLN A 197 -13.58 12.70 1.81
CA GLN A 197 -15.06 12.72 1.86
C GLN A 197 -15.60 12.32 3.23
N GLN A 198 -16.81 12.77 3.55
CA GLN A 198 -17.53 12.31 4.74
C GLN A 198 -18.12 10.94 4.51
N LEU A 199 -17.96 10.06 5.50
CA LEU A 199 -18.55 8.73 5.54
C LEU A 199 -19.21 8.51 6.89
N ALA A 200 -20.39 7.92 6.85
CA ALA A 200 -21.11 7.41 7.99
C ALA A 200 -21.43 5.94 7.75
N ALA A 201 -21.31 5.14 8.80
CA ALA A 201 -21.55 3.71 8.76
C ALA A 201 -22.19 3.24 10.06
N THR A 202 -23.03 2.22 9.97
CA THR A 202 -23.54 1.46 11.11
C THR A 202 -23.34 -0.03 10.86
N GLY A 203 -23.11 -0.78 11.94
CA GLY A 203 -22.96 -2.23 11.86
C GLY A 203 -22.39 -2.80 13.15
N TYR A 204 -21.58 -3.84 13.04
CA TYR A 204 -21.07 -4.58 14.18
C TYR A 204 -19.55 -4.65 14.17
N GLY A 205 -18.93 -4.59 15.34
CA GLY A 205 -17.48 -4.62 15.42
C GLY A 205 -16.95 -4.72 16.83
N VAL A 206 -15.66 -4.42 16.96
CA VAL A 206 -14.94 -4.43 18.22
C VAL A 206 -14.14 -3.14 18.37
N ALA A 207 -14.15 -2.61 19.59
CA ALA A 207 -13.21 -1.58 20.03
C ALA A 207 -12.29 -2.18 21.09
N ASN A 208 -10.98 -2.12 20.88
CA ASN A 208 -9.99 -2.63 21.83
C ASN A 208 -8.78 -1.69 21.91
N SER A 209 -7.73 -2.10 22.61
CA SER A 209 -6.51 -1.31 22.80
C SER A 209 -5.72 -1.05 21.52
N TYR A 210 -5.96 -1.80 20.44
CA TYR A 210 -5.32 -1.60 19.14
C TYR A 210 -6.08 -0.60 18.26
N GLY A 211 -7.36 -0.37 18.53
CA GLY A 211 -8.21 0.54 17.76
C GLY A 211 -9.65 0.03 17.64
N ARG A 212 -10.36 0.50 16.62
CA ARG A 212 -11.76 0.18 16.37
C ARG A 212 -11.96 -0.32 14.95
N GLY A 213 -12.47 -1.54 14.81
CA GLY A 213 -12.81 -2.16 13.54
C GLY A 213 -14.27 -2.58 13.52
N MET A 214 -15.00 -2.30 12.44
CA MET A 214 -16.39 -2.70 12.28
C MET A 214 -16.71 -3.13 10.85
N ASP A 215 -17.60 -4.10 10.71
CA ASP A 215 -18.28 -4.41 9.46
C ASP A 215 -19.49 -3.47 9.31
N ALA A 216 -19.63 -2.85 8.15
CA ALA A 216 -20.78 -2.02 7.85
C ALA A 216 -21.96 -2.88 7.39
N ASN A 217 -23.13 -2.64 7.99
CA ASN A 217 -24.43 -3.11 7.52
C ASN A 217 -25.16 -2.03 6.71
N ALA A 218 -24.87 -0.76 7.01
CA ALA A 218 -25.35 0.38 6.24
C ALA A 218 -24.26 1.46 6.13
N LEU A 219 -24.23 2.14 4.99
CA LEU A 219 -23.24 3.16 4.63
C LEU A 219 -23.92 4.37 4.00
N GLY A 220 -23.34 5.55 4.17
CA GLY A 220 -23.82 6.76 3.51
C GLY A 220 -22.97 7.98 3.84
N PRO A 221 -23.29 9.15 3.27
CA PRO A 221 -22.57 10.38 3.56
C PRO A 221 -22.82 10.92 4.98
N ALA A 222 -23.93 10.52 5.61
CA ALA A 222 -24.33 10.94 6.96
C ALA A 222 -25.17 9.84 7.62
N LEU A 223 -25.26 9.87 8.96
CA LEU A 223 -26.01 8.86 9.74
C LEU A 223 -27.52 8.86 9.42
N ASP A 224 -28.08 9.99 8.99
CA ASP A 224 -29.48 10.12 8.57
C ASP A 224 -29.71 9.72 7.10
N ARG A 225 -28.65 9.41 6.35
CA ARG A 225 -28.69 9.05 4.92
C ARG A 225 -27.95 7.74 4.66
N LEU A 226 -28.16 6.76 5.53
CA LEU A 226 -27.56 5.43 5.40
C LEU A 226 -28.37 4.56 4.43
N GLN A 227 -27.67 3.81 3.60
CA GLN A 227 -28.22 2.79 2.73
C GLN A 227 -27.69 1.42 3.16
N PRO A 228 -28.54 0.38 3.24
CA PRO A 228 -28.10 -0.96 3.60
C PRO A 228 -27.16 -1.53 2.52
N VAL A 229 -26.07 -2.18 2.95
CA VAL A 229 -25.04 -2.70 2.03
C VAL A 229 -25.28 -4.14 1.59
N ASN A 230 -25.99 -4.90 2.41
CA ASN A 230 -26.58 -6.18 2.06
C ASN A 230 -28.06 -6.06 2.38
N PRO A 231 -28.93 -5.72 1.40
CA PRO A 231 -30.35 -5.78 1.62
C PRO A 231 -30.72 -7.23 1.99
N PRO A 232 -31.66 -7.43 2.95
CA PRO A 232 -32.18 -8.77 3.22
C PRO A 232 -32.66 -9.39 1.91
N VAL A 233 -32.17 -10.59 1.58
CA VAL A 233 -32.73 -11.36 0.46
C VAL A 233 -34.20 -11.60 0.82
N PRO A 234 -35.17 -11.17 -0.01
CA PRO A 234 -36.57 -11.49 0.22
C PRO A 234 -36.70 -13.00 0.36
N ALA A 235 -37.41 -13.49 1.38
CA ALA A 235 -37.67 -14.91 1.52
C ALA A 235 -38.27 -15.45 0.21
N PRO A 236 -37.85 -16.64 -0.28
CA PRO A 236 -38.42 -17.22 -1.48
C PRO A 236 -39.95 -17.25 -1.39
N GLY A 237 -40.64 -16.48 -2.23
CA GLY A 237 -42.11 -16.45 -2.32
C GLY A 237 -42.81 -15.16 -1.88
N MET A 238 -42.11 -14.11 -1.42
CA MET A 238 -42.77 -12.80 -1.21
C MET A 238 -42.84 -12.00 -2.52
N PRO A 239 -44.03 -11.56 -2.97
CA PRO A 239 -44.14 -10.64 -4.10
C PRO A 239 -43.52 -9.28 -3.73
N PRO A 240 -42.93 -8.55 -4.71
CA PRO A 240 -42.38 -7.22 -4.45
C PRO A 240 -43.47 -6.27 -3.94
N PRO A 241 -43.14 -5.32 -3.05
CA PRO A 241 -44.09 -4.31 -2.62
C PRO A 241 -44.56 -3.49 -3.83
N ARG A 242 -45.88 -3.31 -3.94
CA ARG A 242 -46.54 -2.49 -4.98
C ARG A 242 -46.24 -1.02 -4.80
#